data_AF-A0A3D2GGY0-F1
#
_entry.id   AF-A0A3D2GGY0-F1
#
_cell.length_a   1.000
_cell.length_b   1.000
_cell.length_c   1.000
_cell.angle_alpha   90.00
_cell.angle_beta   90.00
_cell.angle_gamma   90.00
#
_symmetry.space_group_name_H-M   'P 1'
#
loop_
_entity.id
_entity.type
_entity.pdbx_description
1 polymer ?
#
loop_
_entity_poly.entity_id
_entity_poly.type
_entity_poly.pdbx_seq_one_letter_code
_entity_poly.pdbx_strand_id
1 'polypeptide(L)'
;MRIGGLQKLTLIDYPGKLAAVVFTQGCNFRCGYCHNPGLVLPKEYCPAVPEEEVMAFLRDRQEYLEGVVVTGGEPTIQEGLISFLDQLKRLGYLVKLDTNGSRPDVLKQV
;
A
#
# COMPACT_ATOMS: atom_id res chain seq x y z
N MET A 1 -1.21 8.96 4.42
CA MET A 1 -1.24 7.61 5.04
C MET A 1 0.04 7.35 5.82
N ARG A 2 0.06 6.39 6.76
CA ARG A 2 1.32 5.92 7.35
C ARG A 2 1.92 4.80 6.50
N ILE A 3 2.97 5.09 5.73
CA ILE A 3 3.63 4.13 4.85
C ILE A 3 4.85 3.55 5.56
N GLY A 4 4.89 2.24 5.74
CA GLY A 4 6.01 1.52 6.38
C GLY A 4 7.08 1.04 5.43
N GLY A 5 6.79 1.03 4.14
CA GLY A 5 7.76 0.59 3.14
C GLY A 5 7.26 0.75 1.71
N LEU A 6 8.22 0.76 0.80
CA LEU A 6 8.00 0.80 -0.64
C LEU A 6 8.90 -0.24 -1.29
N GLN A 7 8.30 -1.27 -1.87
CA GLN A 7 9.00 -2.15 -2.78
C GLN A 7 8.89 -1.57 -4.19
N LYS A 8 10.04 -1.11 -4.71
CA LYS A 8 10.14 -0.35 -5.95
C LYS A 8 9.75 -1.14 -7.21
N LEU A 9 9.84 -2.48 -7.15
CA LEU A 9 9.46 -3.38 -8.23
C LEU A 9 9.00 -4.73 -7.68
N THR A 10 7.91 -5.25 -8.22
CA THR A 10 7.43 -6.62 -8.08
C THR A 10 6.93 -7.15 -9.42
N LEU A 11 7.07 -8.46 -9.60
CA LEU A 11 6.62 -9.21 -10.76
C LEU A 11 5.48 -10.18 -10.41
N ILE A 12 5.10 -10.27 -9.13
CA ILE A 12 4.22 -11.32 -8.62
C ILE A 12 2.97 -10.78 -7.92
N ASP A 13 3.02 -9.58 -7.33
CA ASP A 13 1.90 -9.09 -6.50
C ASP A 13 0.77 -8.47 -7.34
N TYR A 14 1.04 -8.12 -8.61
CA TYR A 14 0.02 -7.75 -9.58
C TYR A 14 0.08 -8.73 -10.76
N PRO A 15 -0.95 -9.58 -10.96
CA PRO A 15 -0.94 -10.59 -12.02
C PRO A 15 -0.69 -9.99 -13.41
N GLY A 16 0.42 -10.39 -14.03
CA GLY A 16 0.78 -9.99 -15.39
C GLY A 16 1.19 -8.54 -15.57
N LYS A 17 1.57 -7.84 -14.48
CA LYS A 17 1.97 -6.43 -14.52
C LYS A 17 3.28 -6.17 -13.78
N LEU A 18 4.10 -5.29 -14.33
CA LEU A 18 5.21 -4.70 -13.58
C LEU A 18 4.64 -3.69 -12.59
N ALA A 19 4.83 -3.92 -11.29
CA ALA A 19 4.21 -3.08 -10.27
C ALA A 19 5.18 -2.65 -9.17
N ALA A 20 4.79 -1.66 -8.39
CA ALA A 20 5.38 -1.37 -7.08
C ALA A 20 4.42 -1.81 -5.97
N VAL A 21 4.95 -2.06 -4.76
CA VAL A 21 4.14 -2.37 -3.58
C VAL A 21 4.34 -1.29 -2.51
N VAL A 22 3.25 -0.69 -2.06
CA VAL A 22 3.21 0.27 -0.96
C VAL A 22 2.67 -0.44 0.28
N PHE A 23 3.47 -0.50 1.33
CA PHE A 23 3.11 -1.15 2.60
C PHE A 23 2.66 -0.08 3.60
N THR A 24 1.45 -0.14 4.14
CA THR A 24 1.03 0.77 5.23
C THR A 24 1.46 0.23 6.59
N GLN A 25 1.55 1.09 7.60
CA GLN A 25 1.79 0.69 9.00
C GLN A 25 0.51 0.70 9.81
N GLY A 26 0.34 -0.32 10.63
CA GLY A 26 -0.85 -0.58 11.42
C GLY A 26 -1.68 -1.69 10.80
N CYS A 27 -2.17 -2.57 11.66
CA CYS A 27 -3.19 -3.56 11.34
C CYS A 27 -4.13 -3.69 12.54
N ASN A 28 -5.42 -3.87 12.29
CA ASN A 28 -6.40 -4.16 13.33
C ASN A 28 -6.40 -5.63 13.77
N PHE A 29 -5.64 -6.51 13.09
CA PHE A 29 -5.48 -7.91 13.46
C PHE A 29 -4.12 -8.19 14.13
N ARG A 30 -4.02 -9.32 14.82
CA ARG A 30 -2.79 -9.86 15.43
C ARG A 30 -2.63 -11.34 15.09
N CYS A 31 -2.62 -11.63 13.77
CA CYS A 31 -2.52 -13.00 13.27
C CYS A 31 -1.23 -13.66 13.80
N GLY A 32 -1.34 -14.86 14.39
CA GLY A 32 -0.18 -15.61 14.91
C GLY A 32 0.82 -16.03 13.83
N TYR A 33 0.42 -15.97 12.56
CA TYR A 33 1.22 -16.28 11.37
C TYR A 33 1.55 -15.02 10.55
N CYS A 34 1.56 -13.82 11.15
CA CYS A 34 1.84 -12.60 10.39
C CYS A 34 3.25 -12.63 9.79
N HIS A 35 3.37 -12.51 8.47
CA HIS A 35 4.66 -12.46 7.78
C HIS A 35 5.39 -11.11 7.98
N ASN A 36 4.66 -10.06 8.32
CA ASN A 36 5.17 -8.69 8.43
C ASN A 36 4.89 -8.06 9.81
N PRO A 37 5.41 -8.65 10.92
CA PRO A 37 5.15 -8.14 12.27
C PRO A 37 5.61 -6.69 12.47
N GLY A 38 6.68 -6.27 11.77
CA GLY A 38 7.18 -4.89 11.77
C GLY A 38 6.22 -3.84 11.18
N LEU A 39 5.15 -4.26 10.49
CA LEU A 39 4.07 -3.37 10.06
C LEU A 39 2.89 -3.34 11.05
N VAL A 40 2.88 -4.21 12.06
CA VAL A 40 1.71 -4.44 12.95
C VAL A 40 2.00 -4.09 14.40
N LEU A 41 3.20 -4.38 14.90
CA LEU A 41 3.60 -4.18 16.28
C LEU A 41 4.26 -2.81 16.45
N PRO A 42 3.67 -1.86 17.21
CA PRO A 42 4.19 -0.49 17.30
C PRO A 42 5.65 -0.37 17.73
N LYS A 43 6.12 -1.32 18.57
CA LYS A 43 7.50 -1.39 19.04
C LYS A 43 8.51 -1.77 17.95
N GLU A 44 8.04 -2.32 16.83
CA GLU A 44 8.85 -2.82 15.70
C GLU A 44 8.69 -1.93 14.46
N TYR A 45 7.96 -0.82 14.56
CA TYR A 45 7.79 0.10 13.45
C TYR A 45 9.11 0.78 13.10
N CYS A 46 9.52 0.62 11.84
CA CYS A 46 10.51 1.51 11.24
C CYS A 46 9.92 2.92 11.04
N PRO A 47 10.77 3.95 10.88
CA PRO A 47 10.30 5.27 10.46
C PRO A 47 9.43 5.18 9.20
N ALA A 48 8.31 5.89 9.21
CA ALA A 48 7.41 5.92 8.06
C ALA A 48 8.08 6.62 6.87
N VAL A 49 7.88 6.07 5.67
CA VAL A 49 8.26 6.71 4.42
C VAL A 49 7.29 7.87 4.16
N PRO A 50 7.78 9.09 3.88
CA PRO A 50 6.91 10.20 3.50
C PRO A 50 6.09 9.86 2.26
N GLU A 51 4.79 10.16 2.29
CA GLU A 51 3.89 9.91 1.15
C GLU A 51 4.37 10.66 -0.11
N GLU A 52 4.90 11.87 0.06
CA GLU A 52 5.47 12.66 -1.03
C GLU A 52 6.64 11.96 -1.73
N GLU A 53 7.51 11.27 -0.97
CA GLU A 53 8.63 10.51 -1.53
C GLU A 53 8.14 9.34 -2.37
N VAL A 54 7.10 8.63 -1.89
CA VAL A 54 6.46 7.54 -2.65
C VAL A 54 5.85 8.08 -3.93
N MET A 55 5.12 9.20 -3.85
CA MET A 55 4.49 9.81 -5.02
C MET A 55 5.53 10.35 -6.02
N ALA A 56 6.65 10.91 -5.56
CA ALA A 56 7.75 11.33 -6.41
C ALA A 56 8.37 10.14 -7.16
N PHE A 57 8.69 9.06 -6.44
CA PHE A 57 9.19 7.83 -7.04
C PHE A 57 8.23 7.28 -8.11
N LEU A 58 6.93 7.26 -7.82
CA LEU A 58 5.94 6.74 -8.76
C LEU A 58 5.84 7.62 -10.01
N ARG A 59 5.84 8.95 -9.89
CA ARG A 59 5.89 9.84 -11.08
C ARG A 59 7.08 9.53 -11.98
N ASP A 60 8.26 9.34 -11.41
CA ASP A 60 9.49 9.04 -12.15
C ASP A 60 9.47 7.65 -12.82
N ARG A 61 8.49 6.80 -12.50
CA ARG A 61 8.41 5.40 -12.96
C ARG A 61 7.20 5.11 -13.83
N GLN A 62 6.42 6.11 -14.23
CA GLN A 62 5.20 5.93 -15.03
C GLN A 62 5.45 5.22 -16.37
N GLU A 63 6.66 5.34 -16.95
CA GLU A 63 7.01 4.64 -18.20
C GLU A 63 7.39 3.17 -18.02
N TYR A 64 7.70 2.75 -16.79
CA TYR A 64 8.26 1.41 -16.51
C TYR A 64 7.32 0.53 -15.70
N LEU A 65 6.54 1.13 -14.80
CA LEU A 65 5.59 0.43 -13.96
C LEU A 65 4.19 0.62 -14.53
N GLU A 66 3.41 -0.45 -14.52
CA GLU A 66 2.03 -0.46 -14.98
C GLU A 66 1.03 -0.39 -13.82
N GLY A 67 1.44 -0.83 -12.62
CA GLY A 67 0.54 -0.88 -11.48
C GLY A 67 1.18 -0.61 -10.12
N VAL A 68 0.31 -0.39 -9.14
CA VAL A 68 0.68 -0.21 -7.73
C VAL A 68 -0.23 -1.07 -6.88
N VAL A 69 0.39 -1.91 -6.04
CA VAL A 69 -0.30 -2.71 -5.03
C VAL A 69 -0.20 -1.97 -3.70
N VAL A 70 -1.34 -1.63 -3.10
CA VAL A 70 -1.41 -1.07 -1.75
C VAL A 70 -1.81 -2.17 -0.79
N THR A 71 -0.97 -2.44 0.20
CA THR A 71 -1.11 -3.56 1.13
C THR A 71 -0.55 -3.18 2.50
N GLY A 72 -0.59 -4.12 3.45
CA GLY A 72 0.13 -4.11 4.73
C GLY A 72 -0.23 -2.95 5.66
N GLY A 73 -0.02 -3.06 6.97
CA GLY A 73 -0.57 -4.18 7.72
C GLY A 73 -2.05 -4.34 7.35
N GLU A 74 -2.86 -3.30 7.50
CA GLU A 74 -4.20 -3.21 6.92
C GLU A 74 -4.43 -1.80 6.36
N PRO A 75 -4.50 -1.60 5.03
CA PRO A 75 -4.68 -0.28 4.45
C PRO A 75 -6.01 0.38 4.80
N THR A 76 -7.09 -0.39 4.95
CA THR A 76 -8.44 0.18 5.16
C THR A 76 -8.66 0.88 6.50
N ILE A 77 -7.70 0.78 7.43
CA ILE A 77 -7.72 1.57 8.68
C ILE A 77 -7.10 2.97 8.51
N GLN A 78 -6.47 3.26 7.35
CA GLN A 78 -5.82 4.54 7.10
C GLN A 78 -6.84 5.57 6.60
N GLU A 79 -6.98 6.69 7.31
CA GLU A 79 -7.90 7.78 6.90
C GLU A 79 -7.59 8.33 5.50
N GLY A 80 -6.30 8.33 5.10
CA GLY A 80 -5.86 8.84 3.80
C GLY A 80 -5.95 7.86 2.63
N LEU A 81 -6.48 6.64 2.82
CA LEU A 81 -6.46 5.59 1.80
C LEU A 81 -7.12 6.03 0.49
N ILE A 82 -8.37 6.48 0.54
CA ILE A 82 -9.15 6.81 -0.66
C ILE A 82 -8.45 7.89 -1.49
N SER A 83 -8.01 8.97 -0.84
CA SER A 83 -7.26 10.04 -1.49
C SER A 83 -5.98 9.52 -2.13
N PHE A 84 -5.25 8.63 -1.47
CA PHE A 84 -4.03 8.05 -2.03
C PHE A 84 -4.31 7.19 -3.26
N LEU A 85 -5.33 6.31 -3.21
CA LEU A 85 -5.71 5.48 -4.36
C LEU A 85 -6.14 6.34 -5.56
N ASP A 86 -6.88 7.43 -5.32
CA ASP A 86 -7.26 8.38 -6.36
C ASP A 86 -6.05 9.07 -7.00
N GLN A 87 -5.05 9.45 -6.20
CA GLN A 87 -3.80 10.01 -6.72
C GLN A 87 -3.07 8.99 -7.61
N LEU A 88 -3.00 7.71 -7.21
CA LEU A 88 -2.40 6.65 -8.02
C LEU A 88 -3.14 6.47 -9.35
N LYS A 89 -4.49 6.40 -9.31
CA LYS A 89 -5.32 6.30 -10.52
C LYS A 89 -5.11 7.50 -11.45
N ARG A 90 -4.97 8.71 -10.91
CA ARG A 90 -4.68 9.94 -11.70
C ARG A 90 -3.30 9.93 -12.36
N LEU A 91 -2.33 9.20 -11.79
CA LEU A 91 -1.03 8.95 -12.43
C LEU A 91 -1.11 7.87 -13.52
N GLY A 92 -2.29 7.29 -13.78
CA GLY A 92 -2.48 6.28 -14.82
C GLY A 92 -2.10 4.86 -14.40
N TYR A 93 -1.81 4.63 -13.11
CA TYR A 93 -1.52 3.29 -12.62
C TYR A 93 -2.77 2.42 -12.52
N LEU A 94 -2.61 1.13 -12.83
CA LEU A 94 -3.51 0.10 -12.36
C LEU A 94 -3.34 -0.07 -10.85
N VAL A 95 -4.43 -0.02 -10.09
CA VAL A 95 -4.36 -0.06 -8.63
C VAL A 95 -4.96 -1.36 -8.11
N LYS A 96 -4.20 -2.10 -7.31
CA LYS A 96 -4.66 -3.29 -6.57
C LYS A 96 -4.60 -2.99 -5.08
N LEU A 97 -5.69 -3.27 -4.37
CA LEU A 97 -5.78 -3.13 -2.92
C LEU A 97 -5.82 -4.52 -2.27
N ASP A 98 -4.86 -4.81 -1.40
CA ASP A 98 -4.84 -6.02 -0.59
C ASP A 98 -5.26 -5.69 0.85
N THR A 99 -6.31 -6.36 1.32
CA THR A 99 -6.94 -6.10 2.62
C THR A 99 -7.36 -7.41 3.29
N ASN A 100 -7.46 -7.40 4.61
CA ASN A 100 -8.08 -8.46 5.41
C ASN A 100 -9.62 -8.43 5.36
N GLY A 101 -10.23 -7.42 4.73
CA GLY A 101 -11.67 -7.35 4.49
C GLY A 101 -12.54 -6.91 5.68
N SER A 102 -11.93 -6.52 6.81
CA SER A 102 -12.66 -6.16 8.04
C SER A 102 -13.39 -4.80 7.99
N ARG A 103 -13.18 -3.99 6.95
CA ARG A 103 -13.80 -2.64 6.76
C ARG A 103 -14.62 -2.57 5.47
N PRO A 104 -15.79 -3.25 5.40
CA PRO A 104 -16.63 -3.23 4.20
C PRO A 104 -17.19 -1.84 3.86
N ASP A 105 -17.31 -0.95 4.86
CA ASP A 105 -17.70 0.45 4.69
C ASP A 105 -16.68 1.25 3.86
N VAL A 106 -15.39 0.99 4.06
CA VAL A 106 -14.30 1.62 3.30
C VAL A 106 -14.21 1.00 1.91
N LEU A 107 -14.34 -0.32 1.79
CA LEU A 107 -14.24 -1.02 0.49
C LEU A 107 -15.31 -0.59 -0.52
N LYS A 108 -16.49 -0.17 -0.06
CA LYS A 108 -17.54 0.38 -0.93
C LYS A 108 -17.18 1.73 -1.58
N GLN A 109 -16.11 2.37 -1.12
CA GLN A 109 -15.66 3.68 -1.60
C GLN A 109 -14.45 3.60 -2.54
N VAL A 110 -13.90 2.40 -2.77
CA VAL A 110 -12.65 2.16 -3.52
C VAL A 110 -12.90 1.94 -5.01
#